data_AF-A0A7S1KED6-F1
#
_entry.id   AF-A0A7S1KED6-F1
#
_cell.length_a   1.000
_cell.length_b   1.000
_cell.length_c   1.000
_cell.angle_alpha   90.00
_cell.angle_beta   90.00
_cell.angle_gamma   90.00
#
_symmetry.space_group_name_H-M   'P 1'
#
loop_
_entity.id
_entity.type
_entity.pdbx_description
1 polymer ?
#
loop_
_entity_poly.entity_id
_entity_poly.type
_entity_poly.pdbx_seq_one_letter_code
_entity_poly.pdbx_strand_id
1 'polypeptide(L)'
;LIERRLGASSSFRPYLALLPSSFPSLPFNHLPFIRAALGRCSPLLMSIVDKAQEDLAGMHFFLSATLNLTTVEKTMAASAGRSAEGRGKGQMENDDFGLPMSGPLTVREYLWAVCVVLTRAVPMKDATGRSLELIAPMIDLVNHNSSQYGASGVAYNETSDAFEFFTTSAYQEGDEIFFAYGPKTNDDLLRGFGFVEANNRFDNVFVGTILQPILMQDAALADALDFHPEGIQPATDDDDGQRLGLALSAERSELLREHRSD
;
A
#
# COMPACT_ATOMS: atom_id res chain seq x y z
N LEU A 1 -5.42 -11.54 -2.55
CA LEU A 1 -4.96 -12.56 -3.54
C LEU A 1 -5.65 -13.90 -3.36
N ILE A 2 -5.65 -14.46 -2.14
CA ILE A 2 -6.30 -15.74 -1.81
C ILE A 2 -7.76 -15.76 -2.25
N GLU A 3 -8.54 -14.76 -1.84
CA GLU A 3 -9.94 -14.59 -2.26
C GLU A 3 -10.13 -14.60 -3.78
N ARG A 4 -9.21 -14.00 -4.53
CA ARG A 4 -9.26 -14.03 -6.00
C ARG A 4 -9.03 -15.44 -6.56
N ARG A 5 -8.10 -16.21 -5.97
CA ARG A 5 -7.83 -17.59 -6.41
C ARG A 5 -8.93 -18.57 -6.01
N LEU A 6 -9.65 -18.33 -4.91
CA LEU A 6 -10.85 -19.08 -4.55
C LEU A 6 -11.96 -18.96 -5.61
N GLY A 7 -11.94 -17.89 -6.42
CA GLY A 7 -12.81 -17.74 -7.58
C GLY A 7 -14.29 -17.81 -7.20
N ALA A 8 -14.99 -18.84 -7.70
CA ALA A 8 -16.41 -19.03 -7.41
C ALA A 8 -16.73 -19.29 -5.93
N SER A 9 -15.75 -19.76 -5.15
CA SER A 9 -15.89 -20.11 -3.74
C SER A 9 -15.62 -18.94 -2.79
N SER A 10 -15.17 -17.79 -3.29
CA SER A 10 -14.93 -16.60 -2.46
C SER A 10 -16.23 -15.89 -2.12
N SER A 11 -16.44 -15.60 -0.84
CA SER A 11 -17.52 -14.71 -0.38
C SER A 11 -17.33 -13.27 -0.91
N PHE A 12 -16.09 -12.86 -1.15
CA PHE A 12 -15.73 -11.56 -1.72
C PHE A 12 -15.84 -11.50 -3.25
N ARG A 13 -16.25 -12.58 -3.93
CA ARG A 13 -16.36 -12.61 -5.39
C ARG A 13 -17.12 -11.42 -5.99
N PRO A 14 -18.27 -10.97 -5.45
CA PRO A 14 -18.98 -9.81 -6.01
C PRO A 14 -18.12 -8.55 -6.00
N TYR A 15 -17.44 -8.28 -4.88
CA TYR A 15 -16.54 -7.13 -4.75
C TYR A 15 -15.31 -7.27 -5.65
N LEU A 16 -14.68 -8.43 -5.69
CA LEU A 16 -13.52 -8.69 -6.55
C LEU A 16 -13.83 -8.51 -8.04
N ALA A 17 -15.08 -8.71 -8.46
CA ALA A 17 -15.52 -8.47 -9.84
C ALA A 17 -15.63 -6.98 -10.20
N LEU A 18 -15.72 -6.09 -9.20
CA LEU A 18 -15.72 -4.64 -9.40
C LEU A 18 -14.31 -4.07 -9.51
N LEU A 19 -13.29 -4.80 -9.04
CA LEU A 19 -11.92 -4.32 -9.04
C LEU A 19 -11.34 -4.22 -10.46
N PRO A 20 -10.48 -3.21 -10.73
CA PRO A 20 -9.77 -3.12 -11.99
C PRO A 20 -8.93 -4.39 -12.26
N SER A 21 -8.93 -4.84 -13.51
CA SER A 21 -8.11 -5.98 -13.93
C SER A 21 -6.62 -5.64 -14.02
N SER A 22 -6.28 -4.36 -14.16
CA SER A 22 -4.92 -3.83 -14.31
C SER A 22 -4.85 -2.36 -13.89
N PHE A 23 -3.62 -1.88 -13.64
CA PHE A 23 -3.34 -0.51 -13.18
C PHE A 23 -2.24 0.16 -14.02
N PRO A 24 -2.50 0.43 -15.31
CA PRO A 24 -1.48 0.94 -16.24
C PRO A 24 -1.04 2.37 -15.92
N SER A 25 -1.80 3.09 -15.09
CA SER A 25 -1.53 4.48 -14.71
C SER A 25 -0.62 4.62 -13.50
N LEU A 26 -0.33 3.53 -12.78
CA LEU A 26 0.67 3.53 -11.71
C LEU A 26 2.09 3.57 -12.32
N PRO A 27 3.01 4.43 -11.83
CA PRO A 27 4.31 4.66 -12.45
C PRO A 27 5.16 3.42 -12.70
N PHE A 28 5.14 2.46 -11.78
CA PHE A 28 5.88 1.20 -11.93
C PHE A 28 5.27 0.24 -12.97
N ASN A 29 4.08 0.54 -13.49
CA ASN A 29 3.43 -0.16 -14.61
C ASN A 29 3.43 0.66 -15.92
N HIS A 30 3.99 1.88 -15.92
CA HIS A 30 3.99 2.76 -17.08
C HIS A 30 4.74 2.16 -18.28
N LEU A 31 4.21 2.42 -19.47
CA LEU A 31 4.89 2.09 -20.73
C LEU A 31 6.19 2.90 -20.89
N PRO A 32 7.19 2.39 -21.62
CA PRO A 32 8.50 3.04 -21.73
C PRO A 32 8.46 4.51 -22.17
N PHE A 33 7.55 4.87 -23.07
CA PHE A 33 7.43 6.26 -23.53
C PHE A 33 6.88 7.21 -22.45
N ILE A 34 6.00 6.73 -21.58
CA ILE A 34 5.47 7.50 -20.44
C ILE A 34 6.58 7.69 -19.40
N ARG A 35 7.32 6.63 -19.09
CA ARG A 35 8.49 6.69 -18.19
C ARG A 35 9.55 7.65 -18.71
N ALA A 36 9.82 7.63 -20.02
CA ALA A 36 10.76 8.54 -20.63
C ALA A 36 10.28 10.01 -20.55
N ALA A 37 8.98 10.26 -20.70
CA ALA A 37 8.41 11.58 -20.51
C ALA A 37 8.52 12.03 -19.05
N LEU A 38 8.12 11.18 -18.10
CA LEU A 38 8.20 11.45 -16.67
C LEU A 38 9.64 11.72 -16.22
N GLY A 39 10.62 10.96 -16.73
CA GLY A 39 12.04 11.16 -16.40
C GLY A 39 12.64 12.44 -16.94
N ARG A 40 12.08 13.03 -18.00
CA ARG A 40 12.48 14.37 -18.45
C ARG A 40 11.89 15.47 -17.58
N CYS A 41 10.68 15.26 -17.05
CA CYS A 41 9.96 16.26 -16.26
C CYS A 41 10.31 16.22 -14.77
N SER A 42 10.54 15.03 -14.21
CA SER A 42 10.86 14.80 -12.80
C SER A 42 11.82 13.62 -12.64
N PRO A 43 13.14 13.86 -12.73
CA PRO A 43 14.16 12.82 -12.52
C PRO A 43 14.11 12.19 -11.11
N LEU A 44 13.79 13.00 -10.09
CA LEU A 44 13.68 12.53 -8.69
C LEU A 44 12.50 11.57 -8.51
N LEU A 45 11.33 11.91 -9.08
CA LEU A 45 10.18 11.01 -9.03
C LEU A 45 10.50 9.70 -9.75
N MET A 46 11.19 9.77 -10.89
CA MET A 46 11.60 8.56 -11.59
C MET A 46 12.56 7.68 -10.80
N SER A 47 13.54 8.26 -10.08
CA SER A 47 14.45 7.44 -9.25
C SER A 47 13.71 6.73 -8.11
N ILE A 48 12.70 7.38 -7.52
CA ILE A 48 11.82 6.75 -6.53
C ILE A 48 11.02 5.60 -7.17
N VAL A 49 10.51 5.79 -8.39
CA VAL A 49 9.73 4.77 -9.12
C VAL A 49 10.61 3.59 -9.56
N ASP A 50 11.85 3.83 -9.97
CA ASP A 50 12.81 2.78 -10.30
C ASP A 50 13.11 1.94 -9.04
N LYS A 51 13.41 2.60 -7.92
CA LYS A 51 13.64 1.93 -6.63
C LYS A 51 12.43 1.09 -6.19
N ALA A 52 11.22 1.64 -6.35
CA ALA A 52 9.98 0.92 -6.09
C ALA A 52 9.87 -0.39 -6.87
N GLN A 53 10.23 -0.37 -8.15
CA GLN A 53 10.19 -1.57 -9.00
C GLN A 53 11.19 -2.62 -8.55
N GLU A 54 12.39 -2.22 -8.16
CA GLU A 54 13.40 -3.12 -7.60
C GLU A 54 12.89 -3.78 -6.31
N ASP A 55 12.33 -3.01 -5.40
CA ASP A 55 11.81 -3.51 -4.12
C ASP A 55 10.63 -4.46 -4.33
N LEU A 56 9.71 -4.13 -5.25
CA LEU A 56 8.59 -5.00 -5.62
C LEU A 56 9.08 -6.31 -6.25
N ALA A 57 10.11 -6.27 -7.10
CA ALA A 57 10.69 -7.47 -7.68
C ALA A 57 11.36 -8.36 -6.61
N GLY A 58 12.11 -7.76 -5.68
CA GLY A 58 12.71 -8.45 -4.56
C GLY A 58 11.67 -9.11 -3.64
N MET A 59 10.59 -8.41 -3.34
CA MET A 59 9.51 -8.92 -2.50
C MET A 59 8.73 -10.04 -3.20
N HIS A 60 8.46 -9.94 -4.51
CA HIS A 60 7.88 -11.03 -5.28
C HIS A 60 8.74 -12.29 -5.23
N PHE A 61 10.06 -12.15 -5.40
CA PHE A 61 11.00 -13.27 -5.32
C PHE A 61 10.95 -13.93 -3.94
N PHE A 62 11.02 -13.13 -2.87
CA PHE A 62 10.96 -13.61 -1.49
C PHE A 62 9.66 -14.37 -1.20
N LEU A 63 8.50 -13.75 -1.48
CA LEU A 63 7.20 -14.38 -1.24
C LEU A 63 7.00 -15.66 -2.05
N SER A 64 7.44 -15.66 -3.32
CA SER A 64 7.36 -16.85 -4.17
C SER A 64 8.21 -18.00 -3.62
N ALA A 65 9.41 -17.71 -3.10
CA ALA A 65 10.25 -18.73 -2.47
C ALA A 65 9.60 -19.29 -1.20
N THR A 66 9.08 -18.42 -0.33
CA THR A 66 8.44 -18.81 0.94
C THR A 66 7.17 -19.66 0.71
N LEU A 67 6.32 -19.26 -0.23
CA LEU A 67 5.11 -20.02 -0.57
C LEU A 67 5.41 -21.38 -1.22
N ASN A 68 6.49 -21.47 -1.99
CA ASN A 68 6.93 -22.75 -2.57
C ASN A 68 7.50 -23.68 -1.50
N LEU A 69 8.33 -23.17 -0.57
CA LEU A 69 8.89 -23.98 0.53
C LEU A 69 7.80 -24.58 1.41
N THR A 70 6.84 -23.76 1.84
CA THR A 70 5.67 -24.22 2.63
C THR A 70 4.84 -25.26 1.89
N THR A 71 4.69 -25.13 0.57
CA THR A 71 4.01 -26.14 -0.27
C THR A 71 4.78 -27.47 -0.29
N VAL A 72 6.10 -27.43 -0.42
CA VAL A 72 6.96 -28.64 -0.37
C VAL A 72 6.86 -29.31 0.99
N GLU A 73 6.95 -28.55 2.08
CA GLU A 73 6.82 -29.07 3.45
C GLU A 73 5.45 -29.73 3.67
N LYS A 74 4.36 -29.08 3.26
CA LYS A 74 3.00 -29.65 3.35
C LYS A 74 2.87 -30.93 2.51
N THR A 75 3.48 -30.97 1.33
CA THR A 75 3.47 -32.17 0.46
C THR A 75 4.28 -33.32 1.05
N MET A 76 5.44 -33.03 1.65
CA MET A 76 6.30 -34.00 2.34
C MET A 76 5.62 -34.52 3.62
N ALA A 77 4.95 -33.66 4.38
CA ALA A 77 4.18 -34.06 5.56
C ALA A 77 2.97 -34.94 5.20
N ALA A 78 2.25 -34.58 4.12
CA ALA A 78 1.11 -35.36 3.63
C ALA A 78 1.51 -36.72 3.05
N SER A 79 2.71 -36.84 2.48
CA SER A 79 3.25 -38.12 2.00
C SER A 79 3.80 -38.99 3.15
N ALA A 80 4.38 -38.38 4.20
CA ALA A 80 4.82 -39.07 5.41
C ALA A 80 3.66 -39.54 6.31
N GLY A 81 2.56 -38.77 6.36
CA GLY A 81 1.37 -39.07 7.18
C GLY A 81 0.47 -40.20 6.66
N ARG A 82 0.76 -40.80 5.50
CA ARG A 82 0.02 -41.97 4.98
C ARG A 82 0.45 -43.31 5.60
N SER A 83 1.38 -43.30 6.56
CA SER A 83 1.82 -44.48 7.32
C SER A 83 1.75 -44.25 8.84
N ALA A 84 0.56 -43.94 9.39
CA ALA A 84 0.23 -44.25 10.79
C ALA A 84 -1.23 -43.86 11.09
N GLU A 85 -2.11 -44.87 11.20
CA GLU A 85 -3.33 -44.74 12.00
C GLU A 85 -2.96 -44.61 13.48
N GLY A 86 -3.53 -43.61 14.18
CA GLY A 86 -3.75 -43.72 15.62
C GLY A 86 -3.45 -42.48 16.47
N ARG A 87 -4.54 -41.99 17.09
CA ARG A 87 -4.61 -41.40 18.44
C ARG A 87 -4.19 -39.93 18.59
N GLY A 88 -5.21 -39.09 18.81
CA GLY A 88 -5.05 -37.66 19.06
C GLY A 88 -4.42 -37.31 20.40
N LYS A 89 -3.91 -36.07 20.46
CA LYS A 89 -3.96 -35.13 21.59
C LYS A 89 -3.55 -33.75 21.07
N GLY A 90 -4.10 -32.71 21.70
CA GLY A 90 -4.21 -31.33 21.22
C GLY A 90 -2.94 -30.73 20.64
N GLN A 91 -3.13 -29.96 19.57
CA GLN A 91 -2.12 -29.07 19.01
C GLN A 91 -2.49 -27.63 19.37
N MET A 92 -1.50 -26.93 19.90
CA MET A 92 -1.46 -25.47 19.95
C MET A 92 -1.72 -24.94 18.53
N GLU A 93 -2.54 -23.88 18.45
CA GLU A 93 -2.79 -23.11 17.25
C GLU A 93 -1.45 -22.54 16.76
N ASN A 94 -0.80 -23.28 15.85
CA ASN A 94 0.01 -22.63 14.84
C ASN A 94 -1.01 -21.97 13.93
N ASP A 95 -0.96 -20.64 13.81
CA ASP A 95 -1.69 -19.87 12.81
C ASP A 95 -1.20 -20.32 11.42
N ASP A 96 -1.68 -21.48 10.99
CA ASP A 96 -1.55 -21.98 9.64
C ASP A 96 -2.37 -21.01 8.80
N PHE A 97 -1.66 -20.12 8.09
CA PHE A 97 -2.22 -19.51 6.89
C PHE A 97 -2.53 -20.69 5.94
N GLY A 98 -3.69 -21.30 6.15
CA GLY A 98 -4.23 -22.46 5.43
C GLY A 98 -4.61 -22.07 4.02
N LEU A 99 -3.69 -21.42 3.30
CA LEU A 99 -3.95 -20.80 2.02
C LEU A 99 -4.04 -21.91 0.98
N PRO A 100 -5.21 -22.10 0.34
CA PRO A 100 -5.33 -22.97 -0.82
C PRO A 100 -4.76 -22.22 -2.04
N MET A 101 -3.49 -21.82 -1.98
CA MET A 101 -2.79 -21.24 -3.12
C MET A 101 -2.37 -22.38 -4.03
N SER A 102 -3.28 -22.84 -4.88
CA SER A 102 -2.92 -23.76 -5.96
C SER A 102 -1.98 -23.04 -6.94
N GLY A 103 -0.77 -23.57 -7.11
CA GLY A 103 0.21 -23.11 -8.11
C GLY A 103 1.09 -21.91 -7.69
N PRO A 104 2.19 -21.67 -8.43
CA PRO A 104 3.18 -20.64 -8.10
C PRO A 104 2.58 -19.22 -8.13
N LEU A 105 3.14 -18.32 -7.33
CA LEU A 105 2.78 -16.90 -7.33
C LEU A 105 3.38 -16.21 -8.57
N THR A 106 2.56 -15.80 -9.53
CA THR A 106 3.06 -15.07 -10.71
C THR A 106 3.34 -13.60 -10.38
N VAL A 107 4.29 -12.99 -11.10
CA VAL A 107 4.58 -11.54 -10.99
C VAL A 107 3.31 -10.71 -11.24
N ARG A 108 2.50 -11.11 -12.23
CA ARG A 108 1.25 -10.42 -12.58
C ARG A 108 0.25 -10.43 -11.41
N GLU A 109 0.04 -11.58 -10.77
CA GLU A 109 -0.87 -11.70 -9.63
C GLU A 109 -0.39 -10.89 -8.43
N TYR A 110 0.91 -10.95 -8.14
CA TYR A 110 1.54 -10.20 -7.06
C TYR A 110 1.39 -8.69 -7.29
N LEU A 111 1.81 -8.18 -8.45
CA LEU A 111 1.71 -6.76 -8.76
C LEU A 111 0.26 -6.28 -8.75
N TRP A 112 -0.68 -7.06 -9.30
CA TRP A 112 -2.10 -6.71 -9.20
C TRP A 112 -2.56 -6.60 -7.74
N ALA A 113 -2.18 -7.56 -6.88
CA ALA A 113 -2.58 -7.54 -5.47
C ALA A 113 -1.99 -6.33 -4.73
N VAL A 114 -0.72 -6.02 -4.98
CA VAL A 114 -0.07 -4.81 -4.45
C VAL A 114 -0.80 -3.55 -4.94
N CYS A 115 -1.12 -3.45 -6.23
CA CYS A 115 -1.82 -2.28 -6.76
C CYS A 115 -3.21 -2.11 -6.12
N VAL A 116 -3.96 -3.21 -5.92
CA VAL A 116 -5.26 -3.16 -5.25
C VAL A 116 -5.11 -2.61 -3.83
N VAL A 117 -4.15 -3.11 -3.05
CA VAL A 117 -3.91 -2.63 -1.68
C VAL A 117 -3.46 -1.17 -1.70
N LEU A 118 -2.43 -0.84 -2.49
CA LEU A 118 -1.85 0.49 -2.57
C LEU A 118 -2.88 1.57 -2.93
N THR A 119 -3.81 1.26 -3.83
CA THR A 119 -4.77 2.25 -4.35
C THR A 119 -6.08 2.31 -3.57
N ARG A 120 -6.35 1.37 -2.65
CA ARG A 120 -7.68 1.19 -2.04
C ARG A 120 -7.69 0.92 -0.53
N ALA A 121 -6.56 0.53 0.04
CA ALA A 121 -6.47 0.34 1.48
C ALA A 121 -6.56 1.70 2.19
N VAL A 122 -7.29 1.72 3.30
CA VAL A 122 -7.43 2.86 4.19
C VAL A 122 -6.93 2.48 5.58
N PRO A 123 -6.13 3.35 6.22
CA PRO A 123 -5.69 3.15 7.59
C PRO A 123 -6.86 3.40 8.54
N MET A 124 -7.08 2.49 9.48
CA MET A 124 -8.14 2.58 10.48
C MET A 124 -7.60 2.18 11.85
N LYS A 125 -7.94 2.94 12.90
CA LYS A 125 -7.59 2.57 14.28
C LYS A 125 -8.63 1.57 14.81
N ASP A 126 -8.18 0.44 15.36
CA ASP A 126 -9.05 -0.50 16.08
C ASP A 126 -9.41 0.02 17.48
N ALA A 127 -10.24 -0.72 18.23
CA ALA A 127 -10.64 -0.35 19.59
C ALA A 127 -9.47 -0.21 20.59
N THR A 128 -8.29 -0.75 20.24
CA THR A 128 -7.06 -0.64 21.03
C THR A 128 -6.16 0.52 20.58
N GLY A 129 -6.57 1.27 19.55
CA GLY A 129 -5.80 2.34 18.94
C GLY A 129 -4.74 1.87 17.94
N ARG A 130 -4.69 0.56 17.61
CA ARG A 130 -3.74 0.05 16.61
C ARG A 130 -4.22 0.39 15.21
N SER A 131 -3.33 0.91 14.37
CA SER A 131 -3.61 1.17 12.97
C SER A 131 -3.63 -0.13 12.17
N LEU A 132 -4.73 -0.38 11.47
CA LEU A 132 -4.95 -1.51 10.57
C LEU A 132 -5.18 -0.97 9.16
N GLU A 133 -4.59 -1.64 8.16
CA GLU A 133 -4.86 -1.36 6.75
C GLU A 133 -6.04 -2.23 6.30
N LEU A 134 -7.13 -1.58 5.89
CA LEU A 134 -8.36 -2.25 5.51
C LEU A 134 -8.79 -1.82 4.13
N ILE A 135 -9.31 -2.78 3.36
CA ILE A 135 -10.06 -2.47 2.14
C ILE A 135 -11.52 -2.49 2.52
N ALA A 136 -12.22 -1.37 2.36
CA ALA A 136 -13.65 -1.23 2.65
C ALA A 136 -14.44 -1.25 1.33
N PRO A 137 -15.04 -2.41 0.95
CA PRO A 137 -15.87 -2.50 -0.25
C PRO A 137 -16.93 -1.39 -0.30
N MET A 138 -17.23 -0.91 -1.51
CA MET A 138 -18.13 0.22 -1.79
C MET A 138 -17.56 1.58 -1.44
N ILE A 139 -16.97 1.73 -0.25
CA ILE A 139 -16.36 3.00 0.17
C ILE A 139 -15.12 3.31 -0.69
N ASP A 140 -14.31 2.30 -0.97
CA ASP A 140 -13.13 2.40 -1.81
C ASP A 140 -13.43 2.63 -3.32
N LEU A 141 -14.71 2.74 -3.70
CA LEU A 141 -15.14 3.18 -5.04
C LEU A 141 -15.30 4.70 -5.15
N VAL A 142 -15.36 5.42 -4.03
CA VAL A 142 -15.54 6.87 -4.02
C VAL A 142 -14.26 7.55 -4.47
N ASN A 143 -14.35 8.43 -5.48
CA ASN A 143 -13.18 9.08 -6.07
C ASN A 143 -12.63 10.24 -5.22
N HIS A 144 -11.37 10.56 -5.48
CA HIS A 144 -10.67 11.67 -4.84
C HIS A 144 -11.16 13.02 -5.36
N ASN A 145 -11.32 13.97 -4.46
CA ASN A 145 -11.32 15.39 -4.79
C ASN A 145 -10.80 16.19 -3.59
N SER A 146 -9.70 16.92 -3.76
CA SER A 146 -9.07 17.62 -2.64
C SER A 146 -9.94 18.75 -2.09
N SER A 147 -10.88 19.30 -2.88
CA SER A 147 -11.83 20.31 -2.39
C SER A 147 -12.77 19.77 -1.30
N GLN A 148 -12.97 18.45 -1.22
CA GLN A 148 -13.82 17.81 -0.21
C GLN A 148 -13.09 17.59 1.12
N TYR A 149 -11.82 17.98 1.23
CA TYR A 149 -11.06 17.82 2.46
C TYR A 149 -11.71 18.56 3.63
N GLY A 150 -12.07 17.80 4.66
CA GLY A 150 -12.81 18.26 5.84
C GLY A 150 -14.34 18.31 5.67
N ALA A 151 -14.85 18.15 4.44
CA ALA A 151 -16.29 18.16 4.18
C ALA A 151 -16.90 16.75 4.20
N SER A 152 -16.12 15.72 3.83
CA SER A 152 -16.51 14.32 3.86
C SER A 152 -15.43 13.41 4.43
N GLY A 153 -15.82 12.22 4.88
CA GLY A 153 -14.91 11.25 5.48
C GLY A 153 -15.56 9.89 5.69
N VAL A 154 -14.75 8.97 6.21
CA VAL A 154 -15.15 7.60 6.55
C VAL A 154 -14.74 7.34 7.99
N ALA A 155 -15.64 6.79 8.78
CA ALA A 155 -15.34 6.36 10.14
C ALA A 155 -15.99 5.00 10.41
N TYR A 156 -15.38 4.22 11.30
CA TYR A 156 -16.03 3.03 11.84
C TYR A 156 -16.96 3.43 12.99
N ASN A 157 -18.20 2.98 12.93
CA ASN A 157 -19.21 3.22 13.95
C ASN A 157 -19.45 1.91 14.71
N GLU A 158 -19.01 1.87 15.97
CA GLU A 158 -19.14 0.69 16.85
C GLU A 158 -20.61 0.32 17.13
N THR A 159 -21.54 1.28 17.06
CA THR A 159 -22.95 1.02 17.35
C THR A 159 -23.63 0.29 16.19
N SER A 160 -23.30 0.65 14.95
CA SER A 160 -23.82 0.00 13.74
C SER A 160 -22.93 -1.15 13.25
N ASP A 161 -21.75 -1.34 13.84
CA ASP A 161 -20.72 -2.30 13.41
C ASP A 161 -20.39 -2.16 11.91
N ALA A 162 -20.23 -0.92 11.46
CA ALA A 162 -20.07 -0.61 10.05
C ALA A 162 -19.15 0.59 9.81
N PHE A 163 -18.51 0.61 8.64
CA PHE A 163 -17.90 1.81 8.12
C PHE A 163 -18.97 2.71 7.52
N GLU A 164 -18.99 3.96 7.96
CA GLU A 164 -19.96 4.96 7.54
C GLU A 164 -19.24 6.07 6.79
N PHE A 165 -19.73 6.33 5.58
CA PHE A 165 -19.37 7.51 4.82
C PHE A 165 -20.27 8.67 5.27
N PHE A 166 -19.67 9.81 5.60
CA PHE A 166 -20.39 11.02 5.97
C PHE A 166 -19.91 12.19 5.12
N THR A 167 -20.81 13.14 4.89
CA THR A 167 -20.51 14.34 4.11
C THR A 167 -21.43 15.49 4.53
N THR A 168 -20.87 16.69 4.50
CA THR A 168 -21.59 17.97 4.66
C THR A 168 -21.91 18.63 3.32
N SER A 169 -21.36 18.08 2.22
CA SER A 169 -21.62 18.53 0.86
C SER A 169 -23.01 18.09 0.41
N ALA A 170 -23.72 18.99 -0.29
CA ALA A 170 -24.98 18.65 -0.92
C ALA A 170 -24.74 17.92 -2.24
N TYR A 171 -25.50 16.85 -2.50
CA TYR A 171 -25.49 16.09 -3.75
C TYR A 171 -26.91 16.01 -4.31
N GLN A 172 -27.03 16.12 -5.63
CA GLN A 172 -28.25 15.88 -6.38
C GLN A 172 -28.25 14.49 -7.02
N GLU A 173 -29.41 14.02 -7.45
CA GLU A 173 -29.51 12.77 -8.21
C GLU A 173 -28.64 12.86 -9.48
N GLY A 174 -27.75 11.89 -9.65
CA GLY A 174 -26.81 11.85 -10.77
C GLY A 174 -25.43 12.47 -10.48
N ASP A 175 -25.27 13.17 -9.35
CA ASP A 175 -23.95 13.67 -8.94
C ASP A 175 -23.02 12.52 -8.53
N GLU A 176 -21.76 12.65 -8.91
CA GLU A 176 -20.70 11.79 -8.40
C GLU A 176 -20.34 12.20 -6.97
N ILE A 177 -20.22 11.20 -6.09
CA ILE A 177 -19.79 11.39 -4.71
C ILE A 177 -18.26 11.37 -4.67
N PHE A 178 -17.69 12.31 -3.92
CA PHE A 178 -16.24 12.45 -3.75
C PHE A 178 -15.87 12.59 -2.28
N PHE A 179 -14.64 12.20 -1.94
CA PHE A 179 -13.99 12.61 -0.71
C PHE A 179 -12.51 12.86 -0.92
N ALA A 180 -11.87 13.52 0.03
CA ALA A 180 -10.43 13.69 -0.01
C ALA A 180 -9.75 12.46 0.60
N TYR A 181 -8.81 11.87 -0.13
CA TYR A 181 -7.97 10.76 0.33
C TYR A 181 -6.88 11.20 1.34
N GLY A 182 -7.08 12.37 1.96
CA GLY A 182 -6.08 13.09 2.74
C GLY A 182 -5.42 14.25 1.98
N PRO A 183 -4.50 14.97 2.66
CA PRO A 183 -3.78 16.12 2.10
C PRO A 183 -2.59 15.66 1.23
N LYS A 184 -2.90 15.03 0.08
CA LYS A 184 -1.92 14.40 -0.82
C LYS A 184 -1.45 15.36 -1.90
N THR A 185 -0.14 15.40 -2.19
CA THR A 185 0.38 16.12 -3.38
C THR A 185 0.10 15.35 -4.66
N ASN A 186 0.29 15.97 -5.84
CA ASN A 186 0.19 15.22 -7.10
C ASN A 186 1.27 14.15 -7.24
N ASP A 187 2.43 14.30 -6.60
CA ASP A 187 3.46 13.26 -6.53
C ASP A 187 3.02 12.07 -5.67
N ASP A 188 2.29 12.33 -4.57
CA ASP A 188 1.68 11.27 -3.74
C ASP A 188 0.54 10.57 -4.50
N LEU A 189 -0.35 11.33 -5.14
CA LEU A 189 -1.48 10.80 -5.92
C LEU A 189 -1.00 9.96 -7.10
N LEU A 190 0.03 10.41 -7.81
CA LEU A 190 0.56 9.66 -8.95
C LEU A 190 1.20 8.36 -8.51
N ARG A 191 1.99 8.37 -7.42
CA ARG A 191 2.66 7.15 -6.92
C ARG A 191 1.71 6.15 -6.27
N GLY A 192 0.77 6.62 -5.45
CA GLY A 192 -0.13 5.77 -4.69
C GLY A 192 -1.39 5.36 -5.46
N PHE A 193 -1.90 6.23 -6.34
CA PHE A 193 -3.22 6.06 -6.94
C PHE A 193 -3.20 6.09 -8.48
N GLY A 194 -2.08 6.51 -9.09
CA GLY A 194 -1.92 6.50 -10.54
C GLY A 194 -2.69 7.60 -11.25
N PHE A 195 -2.95 8.73 -10.60
CA PHE A 195 -3.53 9.92 -11.22
C PHE A 195 -2.97 11.20 -10.62
N VAL A 196 -3.23 12.33 -11.27
CA VAL A 196 -2.98 13.68 -10.73
C VAL A 196 -4.27 14.47 -10.78
N GLU A 197 -4.48 15.38 -9.83
CA GLU A 197 -5.62 16.28 -9.80
C GLU A 197 -5.19 17.69 -10.25
N ALA A 198 -5.89 18.22 -11.25
CA ALA A 198 -5.51 19.47 -11.91
C ALA A 198 -5.53 20.69 -10.99
N ASN A 199 -6.46 20.75 -10.04
CA ASN A 199 -6.62 21.85 -9.09
C ASN A 199 -6.41 21.37 -7.64
N ASN A 200 -5.39 20.54 -7.44
CA ASN A 200 -5.10 19.98 -6.13
C ASN A 200 -4.63 21.07 -5.16
N ARG A 201 -5.45 21.36 -4.14
CA ARG A 201 -5.15 22.39 -3.13
C ARG A 201 -3.98 22.04 -2.20
N PHE A 202 -3.58 20.77 -2.17
CA PHE A 202 -2.46 20.28 -1.37
C PHE A 202 -1.21 20.03 -2.22
N ASP A 203 -1.24 20.38 -3.52
CA ASP A 203 -0.08 20.17 -4.37
C ASP A 203 1.09 21.06 -3.92
N ASN A 204 2.21 20.41 -3.63
CA ASN A 204 3.43 21.06 -3.21
C ASN A 204 4.63 20.27 -3.75
N VAL A 205 5.77 20.95 -3.82
CA VAL A 205 7.01 20.37 -4.32
C VAL A 205 8.07 20.49 -3.24
N PHE A 206 8.76 19.38 -2.95
CA PHE A 206 9.91 19.39 -2.06
C PHE A 206 11.11 20.02 -2.77
N VAL A 207 11.48 21.24 -2.37
CA VAL A 207 12.61 21.96 -2.97
C VAL A 207 13.94 21.57 -2.33
N GLY A 208 13.92 20.84 -1.20
CA GLY A 208 15.14 20.48 -0.46
C GLY A 208 16.17 19.74 -1.31
N THR A 209 15.75 18.81 -2.18
CA THR A 209 16.67 18.10 -3.09
C THR A 209 17.25 19.00 -4.19
N ILE A 210 16.48 19.99 -4.66
CA ILE A 210 16.95 20.97 -5.65
C ILE A 210 17.96 21.94 -5.01
N LEU A 211 17.68 22.34 -3.77
CA LEU A 211 18.54 23.22 -3.02
C LEU A 211 19.74 22.49 -2.41
N GLN A 212 19.70 21.16 -2.28
CA GLN A 212 20.73 20.38 -1.59
C GLN A 212 22.16 20.69 -2.07
N PRO A 213 22.48 20.78 -3.37
CA PRO A 213 23.82 21.15 -3.80
C PRO A 213 24.23 22.57 -3.35
N ILE A 214 23.28 23.50 -3.27
CA ILE A 214 23.48 24.89 -2.82
C ILE A 214 23.63 24.92 -1.29
N LEU A 215 22.74 24.23 -0.56
CA LEU A 215 22.73 24.17 0.91
C LEU A 215 23.96 23.42 1.45
N MET A 216 24.48 22.44 0.72
CA MET A 216 25.76 21.79 1.06
C MET A 216 26.97 22.71 0.89
N GLN A 217 26.84 23.79 0.12
CA GLN A 217 27.91 24.77 -0.14
C GLN A 217 27.78 26.04 0.72
N ASP A 218 26.61 26.30 1.30
CA ASP A 218 26.31 27.49 2.08
C ASP A 218 25.71 27.12 3.45
N ALA A 219 26.58 26.99 4.45
CA ALA A 219 26.20 26.64 5.81
C ALA A 219 25.32 27.70 6.49
N ALA A 220 25.44 28.97 6.12
CA ALA A 220 24.62 30.04 6.69
C ALA A 220 23.20 29.99 6.12
N LEU A 221 23.06 29.71 4.83
CA LEU A 221 21.76 29.49 4.20
C LEU A 221 21.09 28.20 4.69
N ALA A 222 21.87 27.13 4.89
CA ALA A 222 21.38 25.88 5.45
C ALA A 222 20.82 26.07 6.87
N ASP A 223 21.54 26.78 7.73
CA ASP A 223 21.11 27.10 9.11
C ASP A 223 19.86 28.03 9.10
N ALA A 224 19.83 29.04 8.23
CA ALA A 224 18.70 29.94 8.10
C ALA A 224 17.39 29.27 7.60
N LEU A 225 17.51 28.14 6.90
CA LEU A 225 16.39 27.35 6.39
C LEU A 225 16.11 26.09 7.21
N ASP A 226 16.79 25.91 8.35
CA ASP A 226 16.70 24.72 9.20
C ASP A 226 16.93 23.40 8.43
N PHE A 227 17.85 23.44 7.46
CA PHE A 227 18.16 22.30 6.60
C PHE A 227 19.18 21.36 7.26
N HIS A 228 18.71 20.20 7.70
CA HIS A 228 19.57 19.13 8.19
C HIS A 228 19.82 18.07 7.10
N PRO A 229 21.05 17.89 6.60
CA PRO A 229 21.35 16.95 5.51
C PRO A 229 21.11 15.48 5.89
N GLU A 230 21.20 15.16 7.19
CA GLU A 230 20.91 13.85 7.80
C GLU A 230 19.42 13.72 8.19
N GLY A 231 18.65 14.79 8.05
CA GLY A 231 17.30 14.96 8.60
C GLY A 231 16.20 15.11 7.56
N ILE A 232 16.40 14.65 6.32
CA ILE A 232 15.28 14.41 5.39
C ILE A 232 14.49 13.19 5.89
N GLN A 233 13.89 13.34 7.07
CA GLN A 233 12.75 12.54 7.46
C GLN A 233 11.58 13.13 6.66
N PRO A 234 10.85 12.33 5.86
CA PRO A 234 9.59 12.79 5.32
C PRO A 234 8.76 13.36 6.49
N ALA A 235 8.15 14.54 6.29
CA ALA A 235 7.43 15.28 7.32
C ALA A 235 6.81 14.33 8.36
N THR A 236 7.27 14.48 9.60
CA THR A 236 6.87 13.68 10.76
C THR A 236 5.36 13.59 10.84
N ASP A 237 4.87 12.36 10.91
CA ASP A 237 3.65 11.90 11.58
C ASP A 237 2.73 13.00 12.14
N ASP A 238 1.94 13.62 11.26
CA ASP A 238 0.64 14.10 11.69
C ASP A 238 -0.28 12.87 11.74
N ASP A 239 -0.45 12.33 12.95
CA ASP A 239 -1.36 11.33 13.60
C ASP A 239 -2.39 10.48 12.81
N ASP A 240 -2.47 10.57 11.49
CA ASP A 240 -3.39 9.85 10.62
C ASP A 240 -2.62 9.12 9.51
N GLY A 241 -1.90 8.04 9.88
CA GLY A 241 -1.62 6.82 9.10
C GLY A 241 -1.42 6.86 7.56
N GLN A 242 -1.05 7.96 6.92
CA GLN A 242 -1.27 8.15 5.48
C GLN A 242 0.01 8.22 4.64
N ARG A 243 1.01 7.37 4.87
CA ARG A 243 2.14 7.21 3.93
C ARG A 243 2.56 5.75 3.68
N LEU A 244 1.64 4.90 3.24
CA LEU A 244 2.02 3.70 2.46
C LEU A 244 2.12 4.03 0.97
N GLY A 245 3.17 4.80 0.66
CA GLY A 245 3.71 4.93 -0.69
C GLY A 245 5.16 4.49 -0.65
N LEU A 246 5.39 3.17 -0.59
CA LEU A 246 6.69 2.46 -0.64
C LEU A 246 7.46 2.28 0.68
N ALA A 247 6.77 2.05 1.80
CA ALA A 247 7.41 1.42 2.95
C ALA A 247 7.52 -0.12 2.74
N LEU A 248 8.32 -0.55 1.76
CA LEU A 248 8.88 -1.92 1.72
C LEU A 248 10.29 -1.98 2.33
N SER A 249 10.75 -0.91 2.99
CA SER A 249 12.12 -0.83 3.52
C SER A 249 12.26 -0.47 5.01
N ALA A 250 11.21 -0.53 5.84
CA ALA A 250 11.33 -0.12 7.26
C ALA A 250 11.33 -1.26 8.30
N GLU A 251 10.71 -2.41 8.03
CA GLU A 251 10.69 -3.51 9.04
C GLU A 251 11.98 -4.32 9.13
N ARG A 252 13.01 -4.02 8.32
CA ARG A 252 14.27 -4.77 8.32
C ARG A 252 15.26 -4.36 9.42
N SER A 253 14.98 -3.33 10.21
CA SER A 253 15.92 -2.82 11.23
C SER A 253 15.57 -3.20 12.68
N GLU A 254 14.35 -3.68 12.95
CA GLU A 254 13.95 -4.12 14.30
C GLU A 254 14.17 -5.63 14.49
N LEU A 255 13.83 -6.45 13.49
CA LEU A 255 14.05 -7.91 13.51
C LEU A 255 15.53 -8.34 13.48
N LEU A 256 16.46 -7.45 13.10
CA LEU A 256 17.90 -7.73 13.13
C LEU A 256 18.61 -7.24 14.41
N ARG A 257 17.92 -6.53 15.31
CA ARG A 257 18.45 -6.17 16.63
C ARG A 257 18.22 -7.27 17.67
N GLU A 258 17.16 -8.06 17.53
CA GLU A 258 16.86 -9.16 18.47
C GLU A 258 17.65 -10.46 18.20
N HIS A 259 18.56 -10.49 17.23
CA HIS A 259 19.47 -11.64 16.98
C HIS A 259 20.96 -11.28 17.11
N ARG A 260 21.28 -10.21 17.86
CA ARG A 260 22.65 -9.89 18.31
C ARG A 260 22.73 -9.61 19.81
N SER A 261 21.98 -10.38 20.59
CA SER A 261 22.20 -10.53 22.02
C SER A 261 22.08 -12.01 22.36
N ASP A 262 23.17 -12.72 22.09
CA ASP A 262 23.69 -13.86 22.86
C ASP A 262 25.19 -14.00 22.54
#